data_AF-A0A967GSU4-F1
#
_entry.id   AF-A0A967GSU4-F1
#
_cell.length_a   1.000
_cell.length_b   1.000
_cell.length_c   1.000
_cell.angle_alpha   90.00
_cell.angle_beta   90.00
_cell.angle_gamma   90.00
#
_symmetry.space_group_name_H-M   'P 1'
#
loop_
_entity.id
_entity.type
_entity.pdbx_description
1 polymer ?
#
loop_
_entity_poly.entity_id
_entity_poly.type
_entity_poly.pdbx_seq_one_letter_code
_entity_poly.pdbx_strand_id
1 'polypeptide(L)'
;EEVERIGGSRALIITGNTLANKTDLVKRLQGILGNRCAGVFAETKQHVLKQSVLAAVEQAKSCGADTLISFGGGSPNDTMKMVIHYFVEEGRESPR
;
A
#
# COMPACT_ATOMS: atom_id res chain seq x y z
N GLU A 1 -11.57 4.53 -12.14
CA GLU A 1 -12.79 5.01 -11.44
C GLU A 1 -12.57 5.20 -9.95
N GLU A 2 -12.55 4.15 -9.10
CA GLU A 2 -12.52 4.36 -7.63
C GLU A 2 -11.35 5.19 -7.09
N VAL A 3 -10.13 4.98 -7.63
CA VAL A 3 -8.96 5.80 -7.27
C VAL A 3 -9.16 7.27 -7.65
N GLU A 4 -9.73 7.54 -8.82
CA GLU A 4 -10.02 8.92 -9.27
C GLU A 4 -11.16 9.54 -8.47
N ARG A 5 -12.18 8.74 -8.11
CA ARG A 5 -13.35 9.17 -7.32
C ARG A 5 -12.95 9.74 -5.96
N ILE A 6 -11.86 9.24 -5.37
CA ILE A 6 -11.31 9.75 -4.10
C ILE A 6 -10.21 10.82 -4.30
N GLY A 7 -9.99 11.28 -5.53
CA GLY A 7 -8.98 12.29 -5.86
C GLY A 7 -7.54 11.76 -5.97
N GLY A 8 -7.37 10.44 -6.00
CA GLY A 8 -6.07 9.78 -6.08
C GLY A 8 -5.52 9.65 -7.50
N SER A 9 -4.19 9.58 -7.61
CA SER A 9 -3.48 9.48 -8.90
C SER A 9 -2.29 8.52 -8.88
N ARG A 10 -1.78 8.17 -7.69
CA ARG A 10 -0.60 7.32 -7.48
C ARG A 10 -0.89 6.29 -6.40
N ALA A 11 -1.35 5.12 -6.83
CA ALA A 11 -1.74 4.02 -5.96
C ALA A 11 -0.59 3.04 -5.69
N LEU A 12 -0.30 2.80 -4.42
CA LEU A 12 0.54 1.69 -3.96
C LEU A 12 -0.36 0.51 -3.59
N ILE A 13 -0.12 -0.65 -4.20
CA ILE A 13 -0.78 -1.90 -3.82
C ILE A 13 -0.01 -2.53 -2.64
N ILE A 14 -0.66 -2.77 -1.52
CA ILE A 14 -0.15 -3.51 -0.37
C ILE A 14 -0.80 -4.90 -0.37
N THR A 15 -0.01 -5.96 -0.47
CA THR A 15 -0.51 -7.33 -0.62
C THR A 15 0.39 -8.37 0.05
N GLY A 16 -0.07 -9.62 0.10
CA GLY A 16 0.68 -10.76 0.63
C GLY A 16 1.47 -11.49 -0.45
N ASN A 17 2.52 -12.20 -0.01
CA ASN A 17 3.43 -12.94 -0.90
C ASN A 17 2.70 -13.91 -1.84
N THR A 18 1.69 -14.63 -1.35
CA THR A 18 0.92 -15.58 -2.17
C THR A 18 0.23 -14.91 -3.35
N LEU A 19 -0.48 -13.80 -3.13
CA LEU A 19 -1.16 -13.08 -4.22
C LEU A 19 -0.15 -12.50 -5.21
N ALA A 20 0.97 -11.97 -4.72
CA ALA A 20 2.01 -11.39 -5.55
C ALA A 20 2.76 -12.42 -6.42
N ASN A 21 3.05 -13.61 -5.87
CA ASN A 21 4.00 -14.54 -6.48
C ASN A 21 3.37 -15.86 -6.97
N LYS A 22 2.16 -16.20 -6.52
CA LYS A 22 1.49 -17.47 -6.83
C LYS A 22 0.22 -17.28 -7.69
N THR A 23 -0.15 -16.04 -8.00
CA THR A 23 -1.32 -15.72 -8.84
C THR A 23 -0.99 -14.63 -9.85
N ASP A 24 -1.86 -14.42 -10.83
CA ASP A 24 -1.80 -13.30 -11.77
C ASP A 24 -2.59 -12.07 -11.29
N LEU A 25 -3.24 -12.15 -10.13
CA LEU A 25 -4.21 -11.14 -9.67
C LEU A 25 -3.57 -9.78 -9.42
N VAL A 26 -2.36 -9.73 -8.86
CA VAL A 26 -1.64 -8.46 -8.67
C VAL A 26 -1.30 -7.84 -10.01
N LYS A 27 -0.82 -8.64 -10.98
CA LYS A 27 -0.52 -8.14 -12.34
C LYS A 27 -1.78 -7.62 -13.04
N ARG A 28 -2.91 -8.30 -12.89
CA ARG A 28 -4.21 -7.82 -13.40
C ARG A 28 -4.60 -6.49 -12.76
N LEU A 29 -4.45 -6.36 -11.44
CA LEU A 29 -4.75 -5.12 -10.74
C LEU A 29 -3.82 -3.97 -11.20
N GLN A 30 -2.53 -4.24 -11.39
CA GLN A 30 -1.60 -3.27 -11.99
C GLN A 30 -2.07 -2.84 -13.39
N GLY A 31 -2.51 -3.79 -14.22
CA GLY A 31 -3.05 -3.51 -15.56
C GLY A 31 -4.31 -2.64 -15.53
N ILE A 32 -5.22 -2.89 -14.57
CA ILE A 32 -6.44 -2.09 -14.37
C ILE A 32 -6.10 -0.67 -13.90
N LEU A 33 -5.11 -0.52 -13.01
CA LEU A 33 -4.65 0.78 -12.54
C LEU A 33 -3.87 1.56 -13.62
N GLY A 34 -3.18 0.86 -14.51
CA GLY A 34 -2.34 1.43 -15.56
C GLY A 34 -1.30 2.39 -14.97
N ASN A 35 -1.23 3.61 -15.52
CA ASN A 35 -0.28 4.64 -15.10
C ASN A 35 -0.47 5.12 -13.65
N ARG A 36 -1.59 4.79 -13.01
CA ARG A 36 -1.82 5.11 -11.60
C ARG A 36 -1.15 4.13 -10.64
N CYS A 37 -0.66 2.98 -11.12
CA CYS A 37 0.08 2.06 -10.27
C CYS A 37 1.47 2.64 -9.95
N ALA A 38 1.62 3.22 -8.77
CA ALA A 38 2.88 3.76 -8.29
C ALA A 38 3.85 2.65 -7.84
N GLY A 39 3.32 1.50 -7.42
CA GLY A 39 4.13 0.35 -7.04
C GLY A 39 3.34 -0.79 -6.39
N VAL A 40 4.07 -1.82 -5.96
CA VAL A 40 3.54 -2.96 -5.21
C VAL A 40 4.46 -3.23 -4.02
N PHE A 41 3.88 -3.30 -2.82
CA PHE A 41 4.49 -3.82 -1.61
C PHE A 41 3.91 -5.21 -1.31
N ALA A 42 4.72 -6.26 -1.45
CA ALA A 42 4.29 -7.66 -1.28
C ALA A 42 4.86 -8.34 -0.02
N GLU A 43 5.56 -7.60 0.83
CA GLU A 43 6.28 -8.12 2.01
C GLU A 43 5.45 -8.05 3.30
N THR A 44 4.12 -8.11 3.18
CA THR A 44 3.24 -8.22 4.34
C THR A 44 3.36 -9.62 4.94
N LYS A 45 3.60 -9.68 6.26
CA LYS A 45 3.77 -10.92 7.01
C LYS A 45 2.68 -11.05 8.07
N GLN A 46 2.36 -12.29 8.44
CA GLN A 46 1.53 -12.52 9.63
C GLN A 46 2.20 -11.90 10.86
N HIS A 47 1.38 -11.45 11.82
CA HIS A 47 1.78 -10.71 13.02
C HIS A 47 2.30 -9.27 12.80
N VAL A 48 2.15 -8.71 11.58
CA VAL A 48 2.41 -7.29 11.25
C VAL A 48 3.67 -6.75 11.93
N LEU A 49 4.83 -7.26 11.49
CA LEU A 49 6.11 -6.83 12.04
C LEU A 49 6.32 -5.33 11.76
N LYS A 50 6.77 -4.58 12.77
CA LYS A 50 7.07 -3.13 12.65
C LYS A 50 7.97 -2.83 11.44
N GLN A 51 8.93 -3.70 11.15
CA GLN A 51 9.82 -3.57 9.99
C GLN A 51 9.07 -3.57 8.65
N SER A 52 8.08 -4.47 8.47
CA SER A 52 7.26 -4.52 7.25
C SER A 52 6.42 -3.25 7.11
N VAL A 53 5.89 -2.71 8.21
CA VAL A 53 5.14 -1.45 8.21
C VAL A 53 6.04 -0.29 7.77
N LEU A 54 7.23 -0.14 8.38
CA LEU A 54 8.16 0.93 8.04
C LEU A 54 8.65 0.83 6.58
N ALA A 55 8.91 -0.38 6.09
CA ALA A 55 9.25 -0.60 4.69
C ALA A 55 8.12 -0.19 3.73
N ALA A 56 6.85 -0.49 4.10
CA ALA A 56 5.69 -0.06 3.32
C ALA A 56 5.49 1.47 3.34
N VAL A 57 5.70 2.11 4.50
CA VAL A 57 5.71 3.58 4.63
C VAL A 57 6.78 4.19 3.71
N GLU A 58 8.00 3.69 3.78
CA GLU A 58 9.11 4.19 2.96
C GLU A 58 8.86 3.99 1.47
N GLN A 59 8.30 2.83 1.08
CA GLN A 59 7.92 2.61 -0.32
C GLN A 59 6.83 3.58 -0.77
N ALA A 60 5.80 3.82 0.04
CA ALA A 60 4.75 4.78 -0.27
C ALA A 60 5.31 6.20 -0.45
N LYS A 61 6.24 6.64 0.41
CA LYS A 61 6.92 7.93 0.27
C LYS A 61 7.77 7.98 -1.01
N SER A 62 8.64 7.01 -1.22
CA SER A 62 9.58 7.00 -2.35
C SER A 62 8.90 6.92 -3.71
N CYS A 63 7.76 6.20 -3.82
CA CYS A 63 6.97 6.19 -5.05
C CYS A 63 5.95 7.34 -5.12
N GLY A 64 5.91 8.24 -4.15
CA GLY A 64 4.97 9.35 -4.08
C GLY A 64 3.52 8.88 -4.15
N ALA A 65 3.20 7.79 -3.45
CA ALA A 65 1.84 7.27 -3.40
C ALA A 65 0.93 8.26 -2.66
N ASP A 66 -0.16 8.65 -3.30
CA ASP A 66 -1.25 9.43 -2.69
C ASP A 66 -2.43 8.53 -2.30
N THR A 67 -2.43 7.28 -2.78
CA THR A 67 -3.49 6.32 -2.58
C THR A 67 -2.89 4.98 -2.17
N LEU A 68 -3.53 4.33 -1.20
CA LEU A 68 -3.14 3.00 -0.74
C LEU A 68 -4.25 2.00 -1.07
N ILE A 69 -3.90 0.88 -1.68
CA ILE A 69 -4.83 -0.22 -1.97
C ILE A 69 -4.37 -1.47 -1.21
N SER A 70 -5.13 -1.89 -0.20
CA SER A 70 -4.90 -3.21 0.41
C SER A 70 -5.54 -4.29 -0.44
N PHE A 71 -4.79 -5.32 -0.81
CA PHE A 71 -5.27 -6.43 -1.62
C PHE A 71 -4.93 -7.77 -0.98
N GLY A 72 -5.94 -8.45 -0.43
CA GLY A 72 -5.81 -9.75 0.23
C GLY A 72 -6.60 -9.83 1.54
N GLY A 73 -6.13 -10.67 2.47
CA GLY A 73 -6.77 -10.91 3.76
C GLY A 73 -6.29 -10.00 4.89
N GLY A 74 -6.32 -10.51 6.12
CA GLY A 74 -6.00 -9.74 7.33
C GLY A 74 -4.60 -9.10 7.34
N SER A 75 -3.56 -9.82 6.92
CA SER A 75 -2.18 -9.30 7.02
C SER A 75 -1.92 -8.04 6.17
N PRO A 76 -2.30 -7.97 4.88
CA PRO A 76 -2.26 -6.71 4.13
C PRO A 76 -3.12 -5.59 4.74
N ASN A 77 -4.33 -5.92 5.19
CA ASN A 77 -5.25 -4.94 5.78
C ASN A 77 -4.71 -4.32 7.07
N ASP A 78 -4.18 -5.14 7.97
CA ASP A 78 -3.61 -4.65 9.23
C ASP A 78 -2.28 -3.93 9.00
N THR A 79 -1.47 -4.38 8.04
CA THR A 79 -0.28 -3.62 7.63
C THR A 79 -0.67 -2.22 7.13
N MET A 80 -1.69 -2.12 6.27
CA MET A 80 -2.17 -0.84 5.77
C MET A 80 -2.67 0.09 6.88
N LYS A 81 -3.43 -0.41 7.85
CA LYS A 81 -3.87 0.41 9.01
C LYS A 81 -2.68 1.01 9.75
N MET A 82 -1.63 0.22 9.95
CA MET A 82 -0.41 0.70 10.63
C MET A 82 0.37 1.72 9.79
N VAL A 83 0.40 1.55 8.46
CA VAL A 83 0.99 2.56 7.54
C VAL A 83 0.21 3.89 7.64
N ILE A 84 -1.12 3.84 7.61
CA ILE A 84 -1.97 5.02 7.77
C ILE A 84 -1.76 5.67 9.14
N HIS A 85 -1.72 4.87 10.20
CA HIS A 85 -1.43 5.36 11.55
C HIS A 85 -0.09 6.11 11.59
N TYR A 86 0.95 5.57 10.95
CA TYR A 86 2.25 6.23 10.88
C TYR A 86 2.21 7.59 10.17
N PHE A 87 1.53 7.68 9.02
CA PHE A 87 1.36 8.96 8.33
C PHE A 87 0.57 10.00 9.13
N VAL A 88 -0.44 9.55 9.88
CA VAL A 88 -1.22 10.45 10.75
C VAL A 88 -0.38 10.95 11.92
N GLU A 89 0.41 10.11 12.57
CA GLU A 89 1.29 10.54 13.68
C GLU A 89 2.42 11.46 13.18
N GLU A 90 3.10 11.12 12.07
CA GLU A 90 4.13 12.02 11.48
C GLU A 90 3.56 13.40 11.12
N GLY A 91 2.34 13.44 10.57
CA GLY A 91 1.66 14.69 10.23
C GLY A 91 1.23 15.52 11.44
N ARG A 92 1.16 14.94 12.64
CA ARG A 92 0.96 15.67 13.90
C ARG A 92 2.25 16.23 14.46
N GLU A 93 3.37 15.52 14.26
CA GLU A 93 4.69 15.91 14.76
C GLU A 93 5.37 16.98 13.92
N SER A 94 5.00 17.11 12.64
CA SER A 94 5.48 18.20 11.76
C SER A 94 4.51 19.39 11.84
N PRO A 95 4.86 20.52 12.51
CA PRO A 95 4.03 21.71 12.48
C PRO A 95 3.99 22.22 11.03
N ARG A 96 2.77 22.38 10.50
CA ARG A 96 2.57 23.03 9.19
C ARG A 96 3.03 24.48 9.22
#